data_AF-A0A3N6ANG1-F1
#
_entry.id   AF-A0A3N6ANG1-F1
#
_cell.length_a   1.000
_cell.length_b   1.000
_cell.length_c   1.000
_cell.angle_alpha   90.00
_cell.angle_beta   90.00
_cell.angle_gamma   90.00
#
_symmetry.space_group_name_H-M   'P 1'
#
loop_
_entity.id
_entity.type
_entity.pdbx_description
1 polymer ?
#
loop_
_entity_poly.entity_id
_entity_poly.type
_entity_poly.pdbx_seq_one_letter_code
_entity_poly.pdbx_strand_id
1 'polypeptide(L)'
;IGVIGTDEAGRALLEEFARRGIDAHGVVSQESRVTTVKTRIVAHHQQVCRADRETRTPVVGETLMKLLEVSVDLVRRCRAAILSDYLKGLLVAPLVDRLVESTRKRNVFLAVDPKAEDFCIYRGASIITPNKREQNELQD
;
A
#
# COMPACT_ATOMS: atom_id res chain seq x y z
N ILE A 1 -3.18 1.24 -6.12
CA ILE A 1 -2.57 2.54 -5.74
C ILE A 1 -1.26 2.22 -5.03
N GLY A 2 -0.15 2.87 -5.38
CA GLY A 2 1.14 2.60 -4.79
C GLY A 2 2.19 3.63 -5.15
N VAL A 3 3.36 3.54 -4.50
CA VAL A 3 4.53 4.37 -4.83
C VAL A 3 5.73 3.47 -5.10
N ILE A 4 6.47 3.79 -6.16
CA ILE A 4 7.72 3.15 -6.55
C ILE A 4 8.83 4.19 -6.64
N GLY A 5 10.08 3.73 -6.64
CA GLY A 5 11.22 4.55 -7.04
C GLY A 5 11.28 4.72 -8.55
N THR A 6 12.16 5.60 -9.02
CA THR A 6 12.54 5.74 -10.44
C THR A 6 13.65 4.76 -10.84
N ASP A 7 13.73 3.63 -10.14
CA ASP A 7 14.77 2.62 -10.29
C ASP A 7 14.34 1.44 -11.19
N GLU A 8 15.30 0.59 -11.52
CA GLU A 8 15.11 -0.58 -12.37
C GLU A 8 14.03 -1.54 -11.82
N ALA A 9 13.95 -1.69 -10.50
CA ALA A 9 12.95 -2.53 -9.87
C ALA A 9 11.53 -1.96 -10.06
N GLY A 10 11.38 -0.63 -9.99
CA GLY A 10 10.13 0.06 -10.28
C GLY A 10 9.70 -0.15 -11.73
N ARG A 11 10.63 -0.02 -12.68
CA ARG A 11 10.38 -0.28 -14.11
C ARG A 11 9.94 -1.72 -14.35
N ALA A 12 10.69 -2.69 -13.82
CA ALA A 12 10.36 -4.11 -13.95
C ALA A 12 8.98 -4.44 -13.36
N LEU A 13 8.59 -3.79 -12.26
CA LEU A 13 7.25 -3.97 -11.67
C LEU A 13 6.13 -3.48 -12.60
N LEU A 14 6.31 -2.31 -13.23
CA LEU A 14 5.32 -1.77 -14.18
C LEU A 14 5.20 -2.62 -15.44
N GLU A 15 6.32 -3.14 -15.96
CA GLU A 15 6.34 -4.07 -17.08
C GLU A 15 5.58 -5.36 -16.74
N GLU A 16 5.79 -5.89 -15.53
CA GLU A 16 5.10 -7.09 -15.06
C GLU A 16 3.59 -6.85 -14.86
N PHE A 17 3.19 -5.67 -14.38
CA PHE A 17 1.79 -5.27 -14.31
C PHE A 17 1.16 -5.22 -15.70
N ALA A 18 1.82 -4.59 -16.68
CA ALA A 18 1.35 -4.54 -18.05
C ALA A 18 1.19 -5.94 -18.66
N ARG A 19 2.19 -6.82 -18.47
CA ARG A 19 2.16 -8.22 -18.94
C ARG A 19 0.99 -9.01 -18.37
N ARG A 20 0.56 -8.68 -17.14
CA ARG A 20 -0.57 -9.32 -16.45
C ARG A 20 -1.91 -8.62 -16.69
N GLY A 21 -1.94 -7.53 -17.46
CA GLY A 21 -3.15 -6.73 -17.67
C GLY A 21 -3.62 -5.98 -16.41
N ILE A 22 -2.71 -5.69 -15.48
CA ILE A 22 -3.00 -4.92 -14.26
C ILE A 22 -2.88 -3.43 -14.59
N ASP A 23 -3.95 -2.67 -14.31
CA ASP A 23 -3.95 -1.21 -14.46
C ASP A 23 -3.01 -0.57 -13.42
N ALA A 24 -1.90 -0.02 -13.91
CA ALA A 24 -0.88 0.65 -13.10
C ALA A 24 -1.10 2.17 -12.95
N HIS A 25 -2.23 2.72 -13.41
CA HIS A 25 -2.55 4.16 -13.31
C HIS A 25 -2.42 4.71 -11.88
N GLY A 26 -2.69 3.86 -10.88
CA GLY A 26 -2.53 4.19 -9.46
C GLY A 26 -1.11 4.20 -8.91
N VAL A 27 -0.08 3.96 -9.73
CA VAL A 27 1.31 3.84 -9.28
C VAL A 27 2.06 5.15 -9.56
N VAL A 28 2.51 5.82 -8.51
CA VAL A 28 3.26 7.08 -8.61
C VAL A 28 4.74 6.83 -8.41
N SER A 29 5.58 7.36 -9.28
CA SER A 29 7.03 7.30 -9.12
C SER A 29 7.54 8.46 -8.27
N GLN A 30 8.46 8.19 -7.34
CA GLN A 30 9.10 9.19 -6.49
C GLN A 30 10.62 8.97 -6.50
N GLU A 31 11.37 9.93 -7.01
CA GLU A 31 12.84 9.84 -7.17
C GLU A 31 13.58 9.64 -5.83
N SER A 32 13.09 10.24 -4.75
CA SER A 32 13.69 10.13 -3.41
C SER A 32 13.39 8.80 -2.69
N ARG A 33 12.76 7.83 -3.36
CA ARG A 33 12.44 6.51 -2.81
C ARG A 33 13.08 5.40 -3.62
N VAL A 34 13.38 4.30 -2.94
CA VAL A 34 13.70 3.04 -3.61
C VAL A 34 12.45 2.17 -3.67
N THR A 35 12.27 1.48 -4.79
CA THR A 35 11.23 0.46 -4.92
C THR A 35 11.49 -0.65 -3.90
N THR A 36 10.44 -1.08 -3.20
CA THR A 36 10.59 -2.10 -2.15
C THR A 36 10.92 -3.46 -2.76
N VAL A 37 12.09 -4.01 -2.44
CA VAL A 37 12.55 -5.33 -2.89
C VAL A 37 12.93 -6.18 -1.68
N LYS A 38 12.42 -7.42 -1.68
CA LYS A 38 12.70 -8.44 -0.65
C LYS A 38 13.43 -9.62 -1.28
N THR A 39 14.75 -9.62 -1.19
CA THR A 39 15.59 -10.68 -1.77
C THR A 39 15.80 -11.79 -0.74
N ARG A 40 15.38 -13.01 -1.05
CA ARG A 40 15.64 -14.20 -0.23
C ARG A 40 16.84 -14.95 -0.82
N ILE A 41 17.88 -15.15 -0.02
CA ILE A 41 19.07 -15.92 -0.40
C ILE A 41 18.89 -17.34 0.15
N VAL A 42 18.94 -18.33 -0.73
CA VAL A 42 18.65 -19.74 -0.42
C VAL A 42 19.86 -20.59 -0.80
N ALA A 43 20.28 -21.48 0.10
CA ALA A 43 21.33 -22.48 -0.14
C ALA A 43 20.88 -23.82 0.41
N HIS A 44 21.16 -24.93 -0.29
CA HIS A 44 20.76 -26.28 0.12
C HIS A 44 19.28 -26.40 0.55
N HIS A 45 18.37 -25.76 -0.20
CA HIS A 45 16.93 -25.68 0.11
C HIS A 45 16.55 -24.96 1.41
N GLN A 46 17.48 -24.24 2.04
CA GLN A 46 17.25 -23.45 3.24
C GLN A 46 17.43 -21.95 2.94
N GLN A 47 16.53 -21.12 3.47
CA GLN A 47 16.72 -19.67 3.40
C GLN A 47 17.84 -19.27 4.36
N VAL A 48 18.95 -18.80 3.80
CA VAL A 48 20.14 -18.38 4.54
C VAL A 48 19.94 -16.98 5.13
N CYS A 49 19.52 -16.03 4.29
CA CYS A 49 19.28 -14.67 4.74
C CYS A 49 18.29 -13.93 3.83
N ARG A 50 17.92 -12.73 4.25
CA ARG A 50 17.02 -11.84 3.52
C ARG A 50 17.64 -10.44 3.45
N ALA A 51 17.71 -9.89 2.25
CA ALA A 51 18.13 -8.52 2.02
C ALA A 51 16.92 -7.68 1.62
N ASP A 52 16.64 -6.64 2.40
CA ASP A 52 15.49 -5.77 2.22
C ASP A 52 15.99 -4.40 1.73
N ARG A 53 15.53 -3.97 0.54
CA ARG A 53 15.71 -2.59 0.06
C ARG A 53 14.36 -1.91 0.11
N GLU A 54 14.22 -0.89 0.93
CA GLU A 54 12.93 -0.24 1.16
C GLU A 54 13.09 1.19 1.65
N THR A 55 12.08 2.02 1.37
CA THR A 55 11.91 3.32 2.03
C THR A 55 10.70 3.25 2.97
N ARG A 56 10.87 3.70 4.22
CA ARG A 56 9.81 3.72 5.23
C ARG A 56 9.31 5.11 5.59
N THR A 57 9.99 6.16 5.12
CA THR A 57 9.56 7.55 5.36
C THR A 57 8.13 7.74 4.84
N PRO A 58 7.30 8.60 5.44
CA PRO A 58 5.97 8.91 4.91
C PRO A 58 6.01 9.54 3.51
N VAL A 59 5.00 9.28 2.67
CA VAL A 59 4.76 10.05 1.44
C VAL A 59 4.24 11.44 1.82
N VAL A 60 4.80 12.48 1.19
CA VAL A 60 4.46 13.88 1.45
C VAL A 60 4.50 14.68 0.15
N GLY A 61 4.03 15.93 0.18
CA GLY A 61 4.16 16.88 -0.93
C GLY A 61 3.47 16.41 -2.20
N GLU A 62 4.14 16.60 -3.34
CA GLU A 62 3.59 16.33 -4.68
C GLU A 62 3.15 14.87 -4.86
N THR A 63 3.93 13.89 -4.35
CA THR A 63 3.57 12.47 -4.42
C THR A 63 2.24 12.21 -3.73
N LEU A 64 2.05 12.78 -2.52
CA LEU A 64 0.80 12.61 -1.78
C LEU A 64 -0.38 13.24 -2.54
N MET A 65 -0.20 14.43 -3.12
CA MET A 65 -1.25 15.08 -3.91
C MET A 65 -1.68 14.23 -5.11
N LYS A 66 -0.72 13.67 -5.86
CA LYS A 66 -0.99 12.75 -6.98
C LYS A 66 -1.74 11.50 -6.53
N LEU A 67 -1.34 10.90 -5.39
CA LEU A 67 -2.03 9.74 -4.82
C LEU A 67 -3.48 10.07 -4.43
N LEU A 68 -3.71 11.24 -3.82
CA LEU A 68 -5.05 11.68 -3.42
C LEU A 68 -5.96 11.88 -4.64
N GLU A 69 -5.46 12.50 -5.70
CA GLU A 69 -6.20 12.69 -6.95
C GLU A 69 -6.58 11.35 -7.58
N VAL A 70 -5.58 10.50 -7.83
CA VAL A 70 -5.79 9.20 -8.47
C VAL A 70 -6.65 8.27 -7.62
N SER A 71 -6.59 8.38 -6.28
CA SER A 71 -7.41 7.58 -5.38
C SER A 71 -8.91 7.76 -5.63
N VAL A 72 -9.36 9.00 -5.86
CA VAL A 72 -10.78 9.27 -6.11
C VAL A 72 -11.23 8.67 -7.41
N ASP A 73 -10.43 8.83 -8.46
CA ASP A 73 -10.76 8.32 -9.79
C ASP A 73 -10.80 6.80 -9.83
N LEU A 74 -9.91 6.13 -9.09
CA LEU A 74 -9.92 4.67 -9.00
C LEU A 74 -11.09 4.14 -8.17
N VAL A 75 -11.43 4.80 -7.05
CA VAL A 75 -12.60 4.41 -6.23
C VAL A 75 -13.90 4.54 -7.03
N ARG A 76 -13.98 5.45 -8.01
CA ARG A 76 -15.13 5.54 -8.94
C ARG A 76 -15.30 4.32 -9.83
N ARG A 77 -14.23 3.56 -10.08
CA ARG A 77 -14.15 2.49 -11.07
C ARG A 77 -14.19 1.10 -10.44
N CYS A 78 -14.24 1.00 -9.10
CA CYS A 78 -14.26 -0.28 -8.41
C CYS A 78 -15.50 -0.47 -7.53
N ARG A 79 -15.77 -1.72 -7.15
CA ARG A 79 -16.83 -2.10 -6.19
C ARG A 79 -16.28 -2.46 -4.81
N ALA A 80 -14.98 -2.76 -4.76
CA ALA A 80 -14.24 -3.04 -3.54
C ALA A 80 -12.83 -2.47 -3.63
N ALA A 81 -12.25 -2.18 -2.47
CA ALA A 81 -10.88 -1.74 -2.31
C ALA A 81 -10.24 -2.48 -1.13
N ILE A 82 -8.94 -2.72 -1.22
CA ILE A 82 -8.13 -3.35 -0.19
C ILE A 82 -6.99 -2.39 0.15
N LEU A 83 -6.85 -2.03 1.42
CA LEU A 83 -5.67 -1.35 1.95
C LEU A 83 -4.75 -2.40 2.57
N SER A 84 -3.59 -2.61 1.95
CA SER A 84 -2.56 -3.49 2.50
C SER A 84 -1.47 -2.64 3.14
N ASP A 85 -1.45 -2.62 4.47
CA ASP A 85 -0.46 -1.86 5.22
C ASP A 85 0.80 -2.68 5.45
N TYR A 86 1.95 -2.11 5.08
CA TYR A 86 3.26 -2.71 5.30
C TYR A 86 4.20 -1.79 6.08
N LEU A 87 3.70 -0.67 6.64
CA LEU A 87 4.50 0.33 7.36
C LEU A 87 5.69 0.86 6.53
N LYS A 88 5.46 1.07 5.22
CA LYS A 88 6.43 1.62 4.26
C LYS A 88 6.17 3.10 3.90
N GLY A 89 5.28 3.72 4.66
CA GLY A 89 4.98 5.15 4.57
C GLY A 89 4.04 5.54 3.42
N LEU A 90 3.36 4.59 2.76
CA LEU A 90 2.32 4.89 1.77
C LEU A 90 1.00 5.30 2.44
N LEU A 91 0.52 4.49 3.39
CA LEU A 91 -0.74 4.69 4.09
C LEU A 91 -0.59 5.73 5.21
N VAL A 92 -0.40 6.99 4.80
CA VAL A 92 -0.43 8.14 5.70
C VAL A 92 -1.88 8.56 5.96
N ALA A 93 -2.17 9.12 7.14
CA ALA A 93 -3.53 9.50 7.54
C ALA A 93 -4.31 10.29 6.47
N PRO A 94 -3.75 11.33 5.80
CA PRO A 94 -4.49 12.06 4.76
C PRO A 94 -4.95 11.17 3.58
N LEU A 95 -4.14 10.18 3.20
CA LEU A 95 -4.50 9.26 2.11
C LEU A 95 -5.56 8.25 2.57
N VAL A 96 -5.42 7.71 3.78
CA VAL A 96 -6.37 6.75 4.34
C VAL A 96 -7.74 7.41 4.55
N ASP A 97 -7.77 8.60 5.15
CA ASP A 97 -9.01 9.38 5.35
C ASP A 97 -9.74 9.62 4.03
N ARG A 98 -8.99 10.03 2.98
CA ARG A 98 -9.56 10.26 1.65
C ARG A 98 -10.13 8.99 1.02
N LEU A 99 -9.45 7.86 1.19
CA LEU A 99 -9.90 6.56 0.68
C LEU A 99 -11.16 6.08 1.42
N VAL A 100 -11.17 6.17 2.76
CA VAL A 100 -12.34 5.84 3.57
C VAL A 100 -13.53 6.73 3.20
N GLU A 101 -13.33 8.04 3.11
CA GLU A 101 -14.40 8.97 2.74
C GLU A 101 -14.96 8.65 1.34
N SER A 102 -14.08 8.47 0.36
CA SER A 102 -14.45 8.22 -1.04
C SER A 102 -15.18 6.89 -1.21
N THR A 103 -14.75 5.85 -0.51
CA THR A 103 -15.38 4.53 -0.56
C THR A 103 -16.74 4.53 0.11
N ARG A 104 -16.87 5.15 1.29
CA ARG A 104 -18.16 5.30 2.00
C ARG A 104 -19.19 6.07 1.19
N LYS A 105 -18.81 7.21 0.60
CA LYS A 105 -19.71 8.02 -0.25
C LYS A 105 -20.28 7.23 -1.44
N ARG A 106 -19.60 6.18 -1.87
CA ARG A 106 -19.95 5.38 -3.05
C ARG A 106 -20.42 3.96 -2.72
N ASN A 107 -20.54 3.61 -1.43
CA ASN A 107 -20.82 2.26 -0.97
C ASN A 107 -19.87 1.20 -1.54
N VAL A 108 -18.58 1.57 -1.69
CA VAL A 108 -17.51 0.65 -2.08
C VAL A 108 -17.05 -0.10 -0.84
N PHE A 109 -16.96 -1.42 -0.91
CA PHE A 109 -16.48 -2.25 0.19
C PHE A 109 -14.99 -1.98 0.44
N LEU A 110 -14.61 -1.68 1.68
CA LEU A 110 -13.22 -1.38 2.04
C LEU A 110 -12.70 -2.39 3.06
N ALA A 111 -11.77 -3.24 2.63
CA ALA A 111 -11.03 -4.13 3.52
C ALA A 111 -9.67 -3.52 3.88
N VAL A 112 -9.24 -3.72 5.11
CA VAL A 112 -7.90 -3.32 5.58
C VAL A 112 -7.18 -4.55 6.13
N ASP A 113 -5.97 -4.77 5.63
CA ASP A 113 -4.98 -5.68 6.20
C ASP A 113 -3.95 -4.82 6.96
N PRO A 114 -4.17 -4.57 8.25
CA PRO A 114 -3.40 -3.61 9.03
C PRO A 114 -2.06 -4.21 9.44
N LYS A 115 -1.06 -3.33 9.60
CA LYS A 115 0.21 -3.68 10.22
C LYS A 115 0.64 -2.67 11.29
N ALA A 116 -0.03 -1.51 11.34
CA ALA A 116 0.11 -0.51 12.38
C ALA A 116 -0.52 -0.99 13.70
N GLU A 117 0.11 -0.60 14.80
CA GLU A 117 -0.39 -0.78 16.17
C GLU A 117 -1.61 0.14 16.41
N ASP A 118 -1.63 1.32 15.78
CA ASP A 118 -2.77 2.25 15.83
C ASP A 118 -3.76 1.97 14.69
N PHE A 119 -4.90 1.39 15.04
CA PHE A 119 -5.99 1.09 14.11
C PHE A 119 -6.93 2.28 13.88
N CYS A 120 -6.78 3.39 14.62
CA CYS A 120 -7.69 4.54 14.54
C CYS A 120 -7.72 5.15 13.14
N ILE A 121 -6.60 5.10 12.43
CA ILE A 121 -6.47 5.59 11.05
C ILE A 121 -7.39 4.82 10.08
N TYR A 122 -7.83 3.61 10.43
CA TYR A 122 -8.69 2.76 9.59
C TYR A 122 -10.18 2.88 9.94
N ARG A 123 -10.55 3.84 10.80
CA ARG A 123 -11.94 4.06 11.21
C ARG A 123 -12.83 4.28 9.99
N GLY A 124 -13.85 3.43 9.83
CA GLY A 124 -14.81 3.52 8.73
C GLY A 124 -14.60 2.50 7.62
N ALA A 125 -13.56 1.66 7.70
CA ALA A 125 -13.43 0.45 6.90
C ALA A 125 -14.61 -0.52 7.12
N SER A 126 -14.91 -1.33 6.10
CA SER A 126 -15.95 -2.35 6.16
C SER A 126 -15.50 -3.59 6.93
N ILE A 127 -14.22 -3.95 6.80
CA ILE A 127 -13.60 -5.05 7.56
C ILE A 127 -12.12 -4.73 7.79
N ILE A 128 -11.62 -5.17 8.95
CA ILE A 128 -10.20 -5.16 9.28
C ILE A 128 -9.80 -6.61 9.54
N THR A 129 -8.71 -7.09 8.93
CA THR A 129 -8.24 -8.48 9.03
C THR A 129 -6.91 -8.57 9.78
N PRO A 130 -6.87 -8.34 11.10
CA PRO A 130 -5.63 -8.43 11.86
C PRO A 130 -5.18 -9.89 12.02
N ASN A 131 -3.86 -10.12 12.01
CA ASN A 131 -3.28 -11.41 12.39
C ASN A 131 -3.39 -11.63 13.91
N LYS A 132 -3.28 -12.90 14.36
CA LYS A 132 -3.36 -13.27 15.80
C LYS A 132 -2.40 -12.51 16.73
N ARG A 133 -1.29 -11.97 16.22
CA ARG A 133 -0.37 -11.12 17.01
C ARG A 133 -0.87 -9.68 17.13
N GLU A 134 -1.45 -9.16 16.06
CA GLU A 134 -2.05 -7.81 15.96
C GLU A 134 -3.40 -7.75 16.72
N GLN A 135 -4.05 -8.89 16.95
CA GLN A 135 -5.31 -8.97 17.71
C GLN A 135 -5.19 -8.61 19.20
N ASN A 136 -4.03 -8.81 19.82
CA ASN A 136 -3.85 -8.52 21.24
C ASN A 136 -3.83 -7.01 21.53
N GLU A 137 -3.47 -6.19 20.54
CA GLU A 137 -3.44 -4.72 20.65
C GLU A 137 -4.82 -4.07 20.47
N LEU A 138 -5.83 -4.84 20.03
CA LEU A 138 -7.22 -4.37 19.88
C LEU A 138 -8.02 -4.43 21.20
N GLN A 139 -7.46 -5.02 22.27
CA GLN A 139 -8.15 -5.27 23.54
C GLN A 139 -7.72 -4.32 24.68
N ASP A 140 -6.69 -3.50 24.47
CA ASP A 140 -6.23 -2.45 25.39
C ASP A 140 -6.65 -1.05 24.90
#